data_AF-A0A0C1XYP2-F1
#
_entry.id   AF-A0A0C1XYP2-F1
#
_cell.length_a   1.000
_cell.length_b   1.000
_cell.length_c   1.000
_cell.angle_alpha   90.00
_cell.angle_beta   90.00
_cell.angle_gamma   90.00
#
_symmetry.space_group_name_H-M   'P 1'
#
loop_
_entity.id
_entity.type
_entity.pdbx_description
1 polymer ?
#
loop_
_entity_poly.entity_id
_entity_poly.type
_entity_poly.pdbx_seq_one_letter_code
_entity_poly.pdbx_strand_id
1 'polypeptide(L)'
;LGPEPLSEGAVLPLGSPPPLPDAADVAPWPAPPSELVLRVRLGPRDDWFTGAALRTLTTGVFRVSAASNRIGMRTEGPALERAVHDELPSEGMVTGAVQVPSNGRPLVFLADHPTTGGYPVIAVVTERDIAAMAQAVPGTPVRFVATRR
;
A
#
# COMPACT_ATOMS: atom_id res chain seq x y z
N LEU A 1 -14.10 6.18 -10.13
CA LEU A 1 -15.37 6.94 -10.21
C LEU A 1 -15.15 8.29 -9.56
N GLY A 2 -15.60 9.36 -10.21
CA GLY A 2 -15.29 10.74 -9.84
C GLY A 2 -15.14 11.58 -11.11
N PRO A 3 -14.77 12.86 -10.97
CA PRO A 3 -14.38 13.68 -12.12
C PRO A 3 -13.22 13.03 -12.88
N GLU A 4 -13.17 13.26 -14.19
CA GLU A 4 -12.06 12.82 -15.03
C GLU A 4 -10.73 13.48 -14.61
N PRO A 5 -9.58 12.85 -14.88
CA PRO A 5 -8.29 13.50 -14.73
C PRO A 5 -8.26 14.85 -15.45
N LEU A 6 -7.64 15.85 -14.83
CA LEU A 6 -7.57 17.19 -15.38
C LEU A 6 -6.83 17.18 -16.72
N SER A 7 -7.32 18.01 -17.64
CA SER A 7 -6.68 18.29 -18.91
C SER A 7 -6.27 19.77 -19.01
N GLU A 8 -5.41 20.08 -19.97
CA GLU A 8 -5.05 21.46 -20.28
C GLU A 8 -6.31 22.30 -20.58
N GLY A 9 -6.37 23.51 -20.01
CA GLY A 9 -7.53 24.40 -20.14
C GLY A 9 -8.69 24.11 -19.20
N ALA A 10 -8.60 23.08 -18.34
CA ALA A 10 -9.64 22.81 -17.33
C ALA A 10 -9.77 23.98 -16.34
N VAL A 11 -11.01 24.41 -16.10
CA VAL A 11 -11.35 25.45 -15.11
C VAL A 11 -12.12 24.79 -13.96
N LEU A 12 -11.59 24.90 -12.75
CA LEU A 12 -12.19 24.33 -11.54
C LEU A 12 -12.88 25.42 -10.71
N PRO A 13 -14.22 25.41 -10.59
CA PRO A 13 -14.92 26.38 -9.75
C PRO A 13 -14.60 26.14 -8.27
N LEU A 14 -14.36 27.22 -7.52
CA LEU A 14 -14.20 27.16 -6.07
C LEU A 14 -15.57 27.26 -5.38
N GLY A 15 -15.72 26.57 -4.25
CA GLY A 15 -16.84 26.78 -3.35
C GLY A 15 -16.76 28.14 -2.63
N SER A 16 -17.84 28.56 -1.99
CA SER A 16 -17.83 29.78 -1.17
C SER A 16 -16.90 29.61 0.04
N PRO A 17 -15.95 30.53 0.28
CA PRO A 17 -14.99 30.37 1.37
C PRO A 17 -15.69 30.52 2.72
N PRO A 18 -15.34 29.68 3.72
CA PRO A 18 -15.75 29.94 5.10
C PRO A 18 -15.00 31.17 5.66
N PRO A 19 -15.46 31.75 6.78
CA PRO A 19 -14.69 32.76 7.50
C PRO A 19 -13.31 32.20 7.87
N LEU A 20 -12.24 32.92 7.51
CA LEU A 20 -10.87 32.51 7.79
C LEU A 20 -10.40 33.08 9.14
N PRO A 21 -9.58 32.34 9.91
CA PRO A 21 -8.90 32.90 11.07
C PRO A 21 -7.83 33.93 10.64
N ASP A 22 -7.58 34.93 11.49
CA ASP A 22 -6.68 36.07 11.21
C ASP A 22 -5.21 35.66 10.98
N ALA A 23 -4.79 34.52 11.53
CA ALA A 23 -3.50 33.90 11.29
C ALA A 23 -3.61 32.39 11.54
N ALA A 24 -2.94 31.59 10.71
CA ALA A 24 -2.77 30.16 10.94
C ALA A 24 -1.27 29.83 10.96
N ASP A 25 -0.81 29.23 12.04
CA ASP A 25 0.53 28.66 12.11
C ASP A 25 0.63 27.49 11.12
N VAL A 26 1.74 27.40 10.39
CA VAL A 26 2.00 26.30 9.47
C VAL A 26 2.69 25.17 10.21
N ALA A 27 2.06 23.99 10.27
CA ALA A 27 2.72 22.80 10.78
C ALA A 27 3.82 22.35 9.80
N PRO A 28 5.01 21.97 10.28
CA PRO A 28 6.05 21.43 9.42
C PRO A 28 5.58 20.11 8.80
N TRP A 29 5.72 19.99 7.47
CA TRP A 29 5.39 18.78 6.73
C TRP A 29 6.63 17.93 6.48
N PRO A 30 6.56 16.60 6.63
CA PRO A 30 7.66 15.71 6.31
C PRO A 30 7.95 15.71 4.81
N ALA A 31 9.23 15.63 4.44
CA ALA A 31 9.63 15.37 3.07
C ALA A 31 9.19 13.95 2.62
N PRO A 32 9.04 13.71 1.31
CA PRO A 32 8.81 12.38 0.78
C PRO A 32 9.86 11.37 1.31
N PRO A 33 9.46 10.13 1.62
CA PRO A 33 10.35 9.16 2.24
C PRO A 33 11.43 8.68 1.27
N SER A 34 12.69 8.72 1.71
CA SER A 34 13.81 8.07 1.01
C SER A 34 13.84 6.55 1.19
N GLU A 35 13.14 6.03 2.20
CA GLU A 35 12.89 4.61 2.48
C GLU A 35 11.50 4.48 3.13
N LEU A 36 10.77 3.43 2.76
CA LEU A 36 9.52 3.04 3.40
C LEU A 36 9.75 1.94 4.42
N VAL A 37 9.47 2.24 5.69
CA VAL A 37 9.37 1.24 6.76
C VAL A 37 7.89 1.03 7.05
N LEU A 38 7.34 -0.07 6.57
CA LEU A 38 5.91 -0.38 6.64
C LEU A 38 5.66 -1.33 7.81
N ARG A 39 5.00 -0.85 8.86
CA ARG A 39 4.54 -1.72 9.95
C ARG A 39 3.35 -2.53 9.48
N VAL A 40 3.40 -3.83 9.70
CA VAL A 40 2.36 -4.75 9.25
C VAL A 40 1.87 -5.66 10.38
N ARG A 41 0.57 -5.90 10.40
CA ARG A 41 -0.04 -6.99 11.15
C ARG A 41 -0.16 -8.19 10.22
N LEU A 42 0.44 -9.33 10.58
CA LEU A 42 0.32 -10.56 9.79
C LEU A 42 -1.13 -11.06 9.73
N GLY A 43 -1.46 -11.72 8.64
CA GLY A 43 -2.77 -12.27 8.34
C GLY A 43 -3.70 -11.34 7.56
N PRO A 44 -4.91 -11.82 7.20
CA PRO A 44 -5.53 -13.05 7.74
C PRO A 44 -5.11 -14.35 7.05
N ARG A 45 -4.32 -14.31 5.98
CA ARG A 45 -3.89 -15.49 5.19
C ARG A 45 -2.40 -15.76 5.28
N ASP A 46 -1.74 -15.39 6.38
CA ASP A 46 -0.32 -15.68 6.58
C ASP A 46 -0.03 -17.20 6.65
N ASP A 47 -1.02 -17.99 7.04
CA ASP A 47 -1.04 -19.45 7.00
C ASP A 47 -1.00 -20.04 5.57
N TRP A 48 -1.26 -19.24 4.54
CA TRP A 48 -1.15 -19.67 3.14
C TRP A 48 0.28 -19.65 2.60
N PHE A 49 1.23 -19.18 3.40
CA PHE A 49 2.63 -19.00 3.01
C PHE A 49 3.57 -19.83 3.87
N THR A 50 4.74 -20.17 3.32
CA THR A 50 5.74 -20.92 4.07
C THR A 50 6.31 -20.06 5.20
N GLY A 51 6.84 -20.70 6.24
CA GLY A 51 7.58 -19.97 7.28
C GLY A 51 8.80 -19.22 6.71
N ALA A 52 9.37 -19.70 5.58
CA ALA A 52 10.41 -18.99 4.86
C ALA A 52 9.88 -17.71 4.20
N ALA A 53 8.68 -17.73 3.60
CA ALA A 53 8.05 -16.56 3.03
C ALA A 53 7.76 -15.47 4.08
N LEU A 54 7.30 -15.83 5.28
CA LEU A 54 7.10 -14.84 6.36
C LEU A 54 8.42 -14.19 6.80
N ARG A 55 9.51 -14.96 6.84
CA ARG A 55 10.85 -14.40 7.06
C ARG A 55 11.26 -13.49 5.91
N THR A 56 11.13 -13.94 4.66
CA THR A 56 11.45 -13.15 3.46
C THR A 56 10.65 -11.86 3.39
N LEU A 57 9.39 -11.83 3.78
CA LEU A 57 8.58 -10.60 3.84
C LEU A 57 9.25 -9.57 4.77
N THR A 58 9.74 -9.99 5.93
CA THR A 58 10.24 -9.09 6.99
C THR A 58 11.74 -8.81 6.91
N THR A 59 12.50 -9.59 6.16
CA THR A 59 13.96 -9.43 5.99
C THR A 59 14.39 -9.16 4.55
N GLY A 60 13.49 -9.33 3.60
CA GLY A 60 13.77 -9.16 2.17
C GLY A 60 13.99 -7.70 1.80
N VAL A 61 14.77 -7.51 0.73
CA VAL A 61 15.00 -6.18 0.14
C VAL A 61 13.97 -5.97 -0.96
N PHE A 62 13.02 -5.06 -0.72
CA PHE A 62 12.00 -4.67 -1.68
C PHE A 62 12.21 -3.24 -2.15
N ARG A 63 11.62 -2.92 -3.30
CA ARG A 63 11.54 -1.57 -3.86
C ARG A 63 10.16 -1.30 -4.43
N VAL A 64 9.73 -0.05 -4.42
CA VAL A 64 8.52 0.38 -5.14
C VAL A 64 8.75 0.17 -6.63
N SER A 65 7.84 -0.55 -7.28
CA SER A 65 7.91 -0.77 -8.73
C SER A 65 7.35 0.42 -9.50
N ALA A 66 7.87 0.64 -10.71
CA ALA A 66 7.34 1.62 -11.67
C ALA A 66 5.88 1.34 -12.10
N ALA A 67 5.39 0.13 -11.91
CA ALA A 67 4.00 -0.26 -12.19
C ALA A 67 3.00 0.13 -11.07
N SER A 68 3.45 0.83 -10.03
CA SER A 68 2.59 1.28 -8.92
C SER A 68 1.66 2.42 -9.34
N ASN A 69 0.46 2.44 -8.78
CA ASN A 69 -0.53 3.49 -9.03
C ASN A 69 -1.50 3.60 -7.82
N ARG A 70 -2.58 4.37 -7.97
CA ARG A 70 -3.57 4.59 -6.89
C ARG A 70 -4.31 3.33 -6.43
N ILE A 71 -4.33 2.25 -7.22
CA ILE A 71 -4.90 0.96 -6.81
C ILE A 71 -3.99 0.30 -5.78
N GLY A 72 -2.68 0.34 -6.00
CA GLY A 72 -1.73 -0.20 -5.03
C GLY A 72 -0.27 0.00 -5.40
N MET A 73 0.56 -0.05 -4.36
CA MET A 73 2.01 -0.04 -4.44
C MET A 73 2.50 -1.45 -4.75
N ARG A 74 3.05 -1.64 -5.94
CA ARG A 74 3.68 -2.90 -6.36
C ARG A 74 5.12 -2.94 -5.91
N THR A 75 5.60 -4.12 -5.54
CA THR A 75 6.99 -4.29 -5.15
C THR A 75 7.81 -5.06 -6.18
N GLU A 76 9.07 -4.66 -6.31
CA GLU A 76 10.16 -5.46 -6.86
C GLU A 76 10.95 -6.07 -5.71
N GLY A 77 11.47 -7.28 -5.88
CA GLY A 77 12.16 -8.01 -4.82
C GLY A 77 11.91 -9.51 -4.88
N PRO A 78 12.21 -10.24 -3.79
CA PRO A 78 12.03 -11.68 -3.73
C PRO A 78 10.55 -12.07 -3.79
N ALA A 79 10.27 -13.20 -4.43
CA ALA A 79 8.95 -13.82 -4.40
C ALA A 79 8.71 -14.54 -3.07
N LEU A 80 7.49 -14.47 -2.57
CA LEU A 80 7.01 -15.16 -1.38
C LEU A 80 6.38 -16.49 -1.77
N GLU A 81 6.90 -17.57 -1.22
CA GLU A 81 6.45 -18.93 -1.49
C GLU A 81 5.13 -19.25 -0.79
N ARG A 82 4.13 -19.69 -1.55
CA ARG A 82 2.86 -20.20 -1.03
C ARG A 82 3.04 -21.61 -0.47
N ALA A 83 2.44 -21.88 0.67
CA ALA A 83 2.30 -23.23 1.24
C ALA A 83 0.97 -23.89 0.82
N VAL A 84 -0.07 -23.08 0.60
CA VAL A 84 -1.37 -23.51 0.09
C VAL A 84 -1.49 -23.04 -1.35
N HIS A 85 -1.83 -23.92 -2.30
CA HIS A 85 -1.91 -23.60 -3.73
C HIS A 85 -3.33 -23.47 -4.27
N ASP A 86 -4.34 -23.73 -3.45
CA ASP A 86 -5.75 -23.66 -3.82
C ASP A 86 -6.16 -22.24 -4.26
N GLU A 87 -7.31 -22.15 -4.94
CA GLU A 87 -7.95 -20.88 -5.24
C GLU A 87 -8.58 -20.30 -3.97
N LEU A 88 -8.40 -19.00 -3.75
CA LEU A 88 -9.06 -18.29 -2.65
C LEU A 88 -10.36 -17.67 -3.18
N PRO A 89 -11.54 -18.04 -2.63
CA PRO A 89 -12.77 -17.32 -2.92
C PRO A 89 -12.60 -15.83 -2.61
N SER A 90 -13.17 -14.97 -3.45
CA SER A 90 -13.05 -13.53 -3.27
C SER A 90 -13.47 -13.08 -1.86
N GLU A 91 -12.60 -12.34 -1.20
CA GLU A 91 -12.83 -11.80 0.14
C GLU A 91 -12.68 -10.27 0.15
N GLY A 92 -13.24 -9.61 1.16
CA GLY A 92 -13.23 -8.15 1.28
C GLY A 92 -11.82 -7.59 1.47
N MET A 93 -11.49 -6.54 0.72
CA MET A 93 -10.18 -5.87 0.78
C MET A 93 -10.26 -4.54 1.52
N VAL A 94 -9.14 -4.15 2.13
CA VAL A 94 -8.96 -2.87 2.82
C VAL A 94 -7.70 -2.18 2.36
N THR A 95 -7.65 -0.86 2.51
CA THR A 95 -6.44 -0.08 2.26
C THR A 95 -5.33 -0.57 3.19
N GLY A 96 -4.13 -0.74 2.63
CA GLY A 96 -2.99 -1.32 3.35
C GLY A 96 -2.91 -2.84 3.32
N ALA A 97 -3.91 -3.56 2.80
CA ALA A 97 -3.80 -5.01 2.65
C ALA A 97 -2.64 -5.37 1.70
N VAL A 98 -1.77 -6.27 2.16
CA VAL A 98 -0.60 -6.80 1.46
C VAL A 98 -1.01 -8.10 0.78
N GLN A 99 -1.49 -7.98 -0.44
CA GLN A 99 -1.90 -9.11 -1.26
C GLN A 99 -0.70 -9.70 -1.99
N VAL A 100 -0.64 -11.03 -2.13
CA VAL A 100 0.43 -11.71 -2.89
C VAL A 100 -0.18 -12.49 -4.06
N PRO A 101 -0.08 -11.96 -5.29
CA PRO A 101 -0.54 -12.67 -6.49
C PRO A 101 0.30 -13.91 -6.80
N SER A 102 -0.06 -14.63 -7.87
CA SER A 102 0.62 -15.85 -8.31
C SER A 102 2.12 -15.69 -8.62
N ASN A 103 2.58 -14.47 -8.92
CA ASN A 103 4.00 -14.17 -9.11
C ASN A 103 4.80 -14.05 -7.80
N GLY A 104 4.14 -14.18 -6.64
CA GLY A 104 4.75 -14.15 -5.31
C GLY A 104 5.18 -12.76 -4.84
N ARG A 105 4.96 -11.69 -5.60
CA ARG A 105 5.44 -10.35 -5.21
C ARG A 105 4.37 -9.56 -4.45
N PRO A 106 4.67 -9.00 -3.27
CA PRO A 106 3.72 -8.17 -2.53
C PRO A 106 3.15 -7.00 -3.34
N LEU A 107 1.84 -6.83 -3.27
CA LEU A 107 1.07 -5.65 -3.69
C LEU A 107 0.37 -5.09 -2.46
N VAL A 108 0.67 -3.84 -2.11
CA VAL A 108 -0.01 -3.17 -0.99
C VAL A 108 -1.10 -2.25 -1.53
N PHE A 109 -2.34 -2.48 -1.13
CA PHE A 109 -3.49 -1.74 -1.63
C PHE A 109 -3.53 -0.28 -1.14
N LEU A 110 -3.90 0.63 -2.05
CA LEU A 110 -4.06 2.08 -1.83
C LEU A 110 -5.52 2.48 -2.10
N ALA A 111 -5.82 3.79 -2.11
CA ALA A 111 -7.17 4.33 -2.07
C ALA A 111 -8.15 3.81 -3.14
N ASP A 112 -7.67 3.39 -4.32
CA ASP A 112 -8.51 2.89 -5.41
C ASP A 112 -8.54 1.34 -5.49
N HIS A 113 -8.18 0.65 -4.41
CA HIS A 113 -8.22 -0.81 -4.37
C HIS A 113 -9.65 -1.34 -4.64
N PRO A 114 -9.79 -2.52 -5.27
CA PRO A 114 -11.11 -3.13 -5.46
C PRO A 114 -11.73 -3.49 -4.10
N THR A 115 -13.06 -3.59 -4.05
CA THR A 115 -13.78 -3.98 -2.83
C THR A 115 -13.49 -5.42 -2.41
N THR A 116 -13.17 -6.29 -3.36
CA THR A 116 -12.87 -7.71 -3.14
C THR A 116 -11.64 -8.15 -3.94
N GLY A 117 -10.99 -9.23 -3.50
CA GLY A 117 -9.85 -9.83 -4.20
C GLY A 117 -9.73 -11.33 -3.94
N GLY A 118 -9.18 -12.06 -4.90
CA GLY A 118 -9.03 -13.53 -4.86
C GLY A 118 -7.60 -14.02 -4.64
N TYR A 119 -6.68 -13.15 -4.21
CA TYR A 119 -5.33 -13.54 -3.82
C TYR A 119 -5.14 -13.37 -2.31
N PRO A 120 -4.37 -14.25 -1.66
CA PRO A 120 -4.17 -14.24 -0.22
C PRO A 120 -3.51 -12.95 0.26
N VAL A 121 -4.07 -12.39 1.34
CA VAL A 121 -3.52 -11.25 2.07
C VAL A 121 -2.62 -11.77 3.19
N ILE A 122 -1.30 -11.62 3.02
CA ILE A 122 -0.29 -12.10 3.97
C ILE A 122 -0.19 -11.21 5.22
N ALA A 123 -0.50 -9.92 5.07
CA ALA A 123 -0.45 -8.94 6.15
C ALA A 123 -1.26 -7.69 5.80
N VAL A 124 -1.46 -6.79 6.77
CA VAL A 124 -2.09 -5.47 6.57
C VAL A 124 -1.18 -4.39 7.15
N VAL A 125 -0.84 -3.38 6.34
CA VAL A 125 -0.06 -2.20 6.75
C VAL A 125 -0.87 -1.34 7.71
N THR A 126 -0.21 -0.79 8.73
CA THR A 126 -0.86 0.14 9.67
C THR A 126 -1.24 1.45 8.98
N GLU A 127 -2.38 2.03 9.36
CA GLU A 127 -2.92 3.27 8.76
C GLU A 127 -1.90 4.42 8.75
N ARG A 128 -1.08 4.53 9.80
CA ARG A 128 -0.05 5.57 9.94
C ARG A 128 1.00 5.55 8.84
N ASP A 129 1.23 4.40 8.19
CA ASP A 129 2.26 4.25 7.16
C ASP A 129 1.69 4.41 5.73
N ILE A 130 0.37 4.48 5.56
CA ILE A 130 -0.29 4.60 4.26
C ILE A 130 0.05 5.93 3.57
N ALA A 131 0.07 7.03 4.32
CA ALA A 131 0.41 8.35 3.76
C ALA A 131 1.84 8.37 3.19
N ALA A 132 2.80 7.73 3.87
CA ALA A 132 4.17 7.62 3.39
C ALA A 132 4.25 6.81 2.10
N MET A 133 3.52 5.68 2.02
CA MET A 133 3.45 4.88 0.78
C MET A 133 2.89 5.67 -0.40
N ALA A 134 1.87 6.49 -0.17
CA ALA A 134 1.25 7.32 -1.20
C ALA A 134 2.19 8.41 -1.76
N GLN A 135 3.27 8.74 -1.02
CA GLN A 135 4.29 9.71 -1.43
C GLN A 135 5.55 9.05 -2.03
N ALA A 136 5.64 7.71 -2.02
CA ALA A 136 6.84 7.02 -2.50
C ALA A 136 6.88 6.96 -4.02
N VAL A 137 8.09 7.04 -4.57
CA VAL A 137 8.36 7.00 -6.01
C VAL A 137 8.94 5.64 -6.42
N PRO A 138 8.88 5.27 -7.71
CA PRO A 138 9.56 4.06 -8.19
C PRO A 138 11.03 4.02 -7.77
N GLY A 139 11.48 2.86 -7.28
CA GLY A 139 12.83 2.65 -6.77
C GLY A 139 13.01 2.90 -5.28
N THR A 140 12.07 3.57 -4.59
CA THR A 140 12.12 3.78 -3.13
C THR A 140 12.25 2.42 -2.43
N PRO A 141 13.27 2.21 -1.57
CA PRO A 141 13.43 0.99 -0.78
C PRO A 141 12.23 0.77 0.15
N VAL A 142 11.83 -0.48 0.32
CA VAL A 142 10.70 -0.90 1.17
C VAL A 142 11.15 -2.00 2.11
N ARG A 143 10.82 -1.84 3.40
CA ARG A 143 11.01 -2.84 4.45
C ARG A 143 9.70 -3.04 5.22
N PHE A 144 9.28 -4.29 5.35
CA PHE A 144 8.12 -4.64 6.17
C PHE A 144 8.57 -5.01 7.58
N VAL A 145 7.88 -4.48 8.60
CA VAL A 145 8.16 -4.76 10.01
C VAL A 145 6.92 -5.31 10.67
N ALA A 146 6.97 -6.58 11.08
CA ALA A 146 5.84 -7.19 11.79
C ALA A 146 5.64 -6.53 13.16
N THR A 147 4.42 -6.07 13.44
CA THR A 147 4.02 -5.57 14.75
C THR A 147 3.28 -6.65 15.53
N ARG A 148 3.51 -6.72 16.84
CA ARG A 148 2.72 -7.59 17.73
C ARG A 148 1.30 -7.02 17.89
N ARG A 149 0.35 -7.91 18.17
CA ARG A 149 -1.00 -7.54 18.62
C ARG A 149 -0.96 -6.88 19.99
#